data_AF-A0AAJ0CXL4-F1
#
_entry.id   AF-A0AAJ0CXL4-F1
#
_cell.length_a   1.000
_cell.length_b   1.000
_cell.length_c   1.000
_cell.angle_alpha   90.00
_cell.angle_beta   90.00
_cell.angle_gamma   90.00
#
_symmetry.space_group_name_H-M   'P 1'
#
loop_
_entity.id
_entity.type
_entity.pdbx_description
1 polymer ?
#
loop_
_entity_poly.entity_id
_entity_poly.type
_entity_poly.pdbx_seq_one_letter_code
_entity_poly.pdbx_strand_id
1 'polypeptide(L)'
;MKFQPALFAVIAIASNFPMREFDPKTVKSCIAWYDNYMEDSCKNIRSYYSITPEEFTAWNPSVNLDCEPWWPVSYCILTREKWDDYNRTHPTATIAATTIIATSSAITSALQPSPTAWVDRGCYAEGASVTVMQQRMSPEGGDPRLSLPPCRDSCYRAGFPYAGFKNGNECWCSRYVAGEWAKNSAECNLPCSGDSRTICGGKDRINVYEAAYLGVTSAGKVQATNTMSNGA
;
A
#
# COMPACT_ATOMS: atom_id res chain seq x y z
N MET A 1 30.06 -1.68 -16.37
CA MET A 1 29.26 -0.54 -15.86
C MET A 1 28.01 -1.11 -15.20
N LYS A 2 27.99 -1.22 -13.87
CA LYS A 2 26.82 -1.71 -13.13
C LYS A 2 25.86 -0.53 -12.96
N PHE A 3 24.86 -0.44 -13.84
CA PHE A 3 23.67 0.36 -13.55
C PHE A 3 23.03 -0.26 -12.32
N GLN A 4 22.87 0.51 -11.25
CA GLN A 4 22.13 0.13 -10.06
C GLN A 4 20.86 0.99 -10.04
N PRO A 5 19.75 0.55 -10.66
CA PRO A 5 18.51 1.32 -10.76
C PRO A 5 17.52 0.95 -9.63
N ALA A 6 17.99 0.34 -8.55
CA ALA A 6 17.18 -0.58 -7.75
C ALA A 6 16.83 -0.08 -6.34
N LEU A 7 16.44 1.19 -6.17
CA LEU A 7 15.70 1.57 -4.95
C LEU A 7 14.34 2.20 -5.26
N PHE A 8 14.24 3.00 -6.33
CA PHE A 8 12.98 3.64 -6.70
C PHE A 8 12.04 2.73 -7.52
N ALA A 9 12.53 1.65 -8.14
CA ALA A 9 11.70 0.72 -8.92
C ALA A 9 11.16 -0.48 -8.09
N VAL A 10 11.48 -0.57 -6.80
CA VAL A 10 11.35 -1.80 -5.99
C VAL A 10 10.04 -1.84 -5.18
N ILE A 11 9.17 -0.83 -5.34
CA ILE A 11 7.92 -0.64 -4.55
C ILE A 11 6.82 -1.65 -4.94
N ALA A 12 6.96 -2.40 -6.04
CA ALA A 12 5.88 -3.24 -6.56
C ALA A 12 5.49 -4.44 -5.68
N ILE A 13 6.35 -4.86 -4.75
CA ILE A 13 6.09 -6.01 -3.85
C ILE A 13 6.40 -5.70 -2.37
N ALA A 14 6.53 -4.42 -2.03
CA ALA A 14 6.82 -3.93 -0.68
C ALA A 14 5.67 -3.08 -0.15
N SER A 15 5.18 -3.38 1.05
CA SER A 15 4.12 -2.67 1.76
C SER A 15 4.72 -1.76 2.84
N ASN A 16 4.11 -0.60 3.12
CA ASN A 16 4.56 0.28 4.23
C ASN A 16 4.21 -0.29 5.62
N PHE A 17 3.42 -1.36 5.66
CA PHE A 17 2.99 -2.07 6.86
C PHE A 17 2.85 -3.56 6.53
N PRO A 18 2.98 -4.47 7.50
CA PRO A 18 2.79 -5.89 7.26
C PRO A 18 1.31 -6.18 7.00
N MET A 19 1.00 -6.82 5.87
CA MET A 19 -0.35 -7.28 5.52
C MET A 19 -0.67 -8.69 6.03
N ARG A 20 0.31 -9.40 6.60
CA ARG A 20 0.14 -10.71 7.24
C ARG A 20 0.61 -10.64 8.69
N GLU A 21 0.39 -11.73 9.44
CA GLU A 21 1.06 -11.93 10.74
C GLU A 21 2.57 -11.72 10.58
N PHE A 22 3.24 -11.23 11.61
CA PHE A 22 4.69 -11.04 11.63
C PHE A 22 5.23 -11.35 13.03
N ASP A 23 6.52 -11.64 13.13
CA ASP A 23 7.15 -11.91 14.41
C ASP A 23 7.16 -10.63 15.28
N PRO A 24 6.62 -10.66 16.52
CA PRO A 24 6.69 -9.51 17.42
C PRO A 24 8.11 -8.98 17.68
N LYS A 25 9.13 -9.81 17.47
CA LYS A 25 10.57 -9.48 17.58
C LYS A 25 11.15 -8.82 16.31
N THR A 26 10.39 -8.72 15.23
CA THR A 26 10.81 -7.94 14.05
C THR A 26 11.16 -6.51 14.47
N VAL A 27 12.24 -6.00 13.89
CA VAL A 27 12.83 -4.70 14.23
C VAL A 27 11.80 -3.57 14.17
N LYS A 28 11.80 -2.71 15.20
CA LYS A 28 10.80 -1.65 15.35
C LYS A 28 10.95 -0.50 14.36
N SER A 29 12.14 -0.33 13.78
CA SER A 29 12.43 0.68 12.77
C SER A 29 12.07 0.26 11.35
N CYS A 30 11.35 -0.84 11.18
CA CYS A 30 10.91 -1.30 9.86
C CYS A 30 9.97 -0.28 9.21
N ILE A 31 10.26 0.09 7.96
CA ILE A 31 9.46 1.03 7.17
C ILE A 31 8.98 0.43 5.84
N ALA A 32 9.48 -0.75 5.43
CA ALA A 32 8.91 -1.51 4.33
C ALA A 32 8.92 -3.02 4.63
N TRP A 33 7.86 -3.68 4.21
CA TRP A 33 7.51 -5.06 4.54
C TRP A 33 7.29 -5.87 3.27
N TYR A 34 7.76 -7.11 3.27
CA TYR A 34 7.44 -8.11 2.27
C TYR A 34 6.41 -9.08 2.86
N ASP A 35 5.26 -9.20 2.22
CA ASP A 35 4.17 -10.07 2.65
C ASP A 35 4.32 -11.46 2.02
N ASN A 36 4.80 -12.44 2.79
CA ASN A 36 5.09 -13.75 2.21
C ASN A 36 3.84 -14.63 2.05
N TYR A 37 3.42 -14.80 0.79
CA TYR A 37 2.38 -15.77 0.39
C TYR A 37 2.95 -17.12 -0.06
N MET A 38 4.25 -17.36 0.15
CA MET A 38 4.99 -18.55 -0.30
C MET A 38 5.16 -18.65 -1.82
N GLU A 39 4.99 -17.54 -2.53
CA GLU A 39 5.20 -17.44 -3.98
C GLU A 39 6.69 -17.28 -4.33
N ASP A 40 7.49 -16.77 -3.38
CA ASP A 40 8.92 -16.53 -3.54
C ASP A 40 9.73 -17.09 -2.36
N SER A 41 10.98 -17.46 -2.65
CA SER A 41 11.92 -17.92 -1.61
C SER A 41 12.56 -16.75 -0.87
N CYS A 42 12.86 -16.91 0.42
CA CYS A 42 13.60 -15.92 1.20
C CYS A 42 14.90 -15.45 0.53
N LYS A 43 15.62 -16.38 -0.13
CA LYS A 43 16.86 -16.06 -0.85
C LYS A 43 16.60 -15.14 -2.05
N ASN A 44 15.52 -15.38 -2.80
CA ASN A 44 15.10 -14.52 -3.90
C ASN A 44 14.75 -13.11 -3.40
N ILE A 45 13.96 -13.03 -2.32
CA ILE A 45 13.54 -11.75 -1.74
C ILE A 45 14.74 -10.95 -1.25
N ARG A 46 15.64 -11.56 -0.48
CA ARG A 46 16.87 -10.91 -0.03
C ARG A 46 17.73 -10.42 -1.20
N SER A 47 17.87 -11.23 -2.24
CA SER A 47 18.60 -10.82 -3.45
C SER A 47 17.93 -9.66 -4.18
N TYR A 48 16.60 -9.69 -4.29
CA TYR A 48 15.82 -8.66 -4.98
C TYR A 48 15.96 -7.29 -4.29
N TYR A 49 15.87 -7.28 -2.96
CA TYR A 49 16.01 -6.06 -2.15
C TYR A 49 17.45 -5.72 -1.77
N SER A 50 18.44 -6.48 -2.23
CA SER A 50 19.86 -6.30 -1.89
C SER A 50 20.11 -6.28 -0.36
N ILE A 51 19.54 -7.26 0.34
CA ILE A 51 19.65 -7.44 1.80
C ILE A 51 20.59 -8.60 2.12
N THR A 52 21.60 -8.37 2.96
CA THR A 52 22.52 -9.45 3.39
C THR A 52 21.82 -10.43 4.36
N PRO A 53 22.32 -11.67 4.55
CA PRO A 53 21.77 -12.58 5.55
C PRO A 53 21.72 -11.98 6.95
N GLU A 54 22.79 -11.29 7.32
CA GLU A 54 22.96 -10.70 8.64
C GLU A 54 21.96 -9.57 8.86
N GLU A 55 21.77 -8.70 7.85
CA GLU A 55 20.75 -7.65 7.89
C GLU A 55 19.35 -8.25 8.01
N PHE A 56 19.02 -9.23 7.17
CA PHE A 56 17.68 -9.81 7.16
C PHE A 56 17.33 -10.52 8.46
N THR A 57 18.27 -11.29 9.03
CA THR A 57 18.12 -11.94 10.33
C THR A 57 18.11 -10.94 11.48
N ALA A 58 18.90 -9.86 11.41
CA ALA A 58 18.86 -8.79 12.41
C ALA A 58 17.50 -8.09 12.43
N TRP A 59 16.88 -7.89 11.27
CA TRP A 59 15.56 -7.28 11.16
C TRP A 59 14.42 -8.25 11.46
N ASN A 60 14.60 -9.53 11.15
CA ASN A 60 13.61 -10.59 11.34
C ASN A 60 14.22 -11.76 12.13
N PRO A 61 14.29 -11.67 13.48
CA PRO A 61 15.00 -12.66 14.30
C PRO A 61 14.44 -14.09 14.27
N SER A 62 13.23 -14.29 13.72
CA SER A 62 12.64 -15.61 13.47
C SER A 62 13.27 -16.35 12.29
N VAL A 63 14.06 -15.68 11.46
CA VAL A 63 14.68 -16.28 10.27
C VAL A 63 16.19 -16.27 10.45
N ASN A 64 16.79 -17.46 10.43
CA ASN A 64 18.25 -17.58 10.52
C ASN A 64 18.95 -17.19 9.20
N LEU A 65 20.28 -17.21 9.21
CA LEU A 65 21.11 -16.80 8.07
C LEU A 65 20.85 -17.65 6.80
N ASP A 66 20.44 -18.90 7.00
CA ASP A 66 20.11 -19.87 5.95
C ASP A 66 18.67 -19.73 5.42
N CYS A 67 17.94 -18.71 5.87
CA CYS A 67 16.53 -18.48 5.56
C CYS A 67 15.56 -19.48 6.19
N GLU A 68 15.91 -20.05 7.35
CA GLU A 68 15.08 -21.02 8.04
C GLU A 68 14.69 -20.55 9.45
N PRO A 69 13.44 -20.79 9.89
CA PRO A 69 12.29 -21.24 9.11
C PRO A 69 11.67 -20.16 8.19
N TRP A 70 11.11 -20.57 7.04
CA TRP A 70 10.39 -19.68 6.11
C TRP A 70 8.86 -19.77 6.24
N TRP A 71 8.36 -19.02 7.23
CA TRP A 71 6.99 -18.54 7.46
C TRP A 71 6.17 -17.98 6.29
N PRO A 72 4.94 -18.43 5.95
CA PRO A 72 3.96 -17.51 5.34
C PRO A 72 3.58 -16.44 6.37
N VAL A 73 4.39 -15.40 6.51
CA VAL A 73 4.24 -14.23 7.41
C VAL A 73 4.90 -13.01 6.75
N SER A 74 4.68 -11.80 7.26
CA SER A 74 5.35 -10.60 6.76
C SER A 74 6.74 -10.44 7.35
N TYR A 75 7.68 -9.97 6.53
CA TYR A 75 9.08 -9.76 6.89
C TYR A 75 9.51 -8.34 6.60
N CYS A 76 10.30 -7.76 7.50
CA CYS A 76 10.93 -6.46 7.27
C CYS A 76 11.98 -6.55 6.16
N ILE A 77 11.94 -5.62 5.22
CA ILE A 77 12.87 -5.54 4.09
C ILE A 77 13.55 -4.18 3.95
N LEU A 78 13.11 -3.18 4.72
CA LEU A 78 13.78 -1.87 4.79
C LEU A 78 13.55 -1.25 6.15
N THR A 79 14.62 -0.79 6.81
CA THR A 79 14.53 0.00 8.03
C THR A 79 14.81 1.47 7.76
N ARG A 80 14.39 2.31 8.71
CA ARG A 80 14.66 3.76 8.67
C ARG A 80 16.15 4.07 8.60
N GLU A 81 16.97 3.36 9.36
CA GLU A 81 18.42 3.59 9.40
C GLU A 81 19.06 3.31 8.04
N LYS A 82 18.67 2.22 7.37
CA LYS A 82 19.19 1.88 6.05
C LYS A 82 18.73 2.86 4.97
N TRP A 83 17.52 3.38 5.09
CA TRP A 83 17.02 4.44 4.21
C TRP A 83 17.78 5.76 4.38
N ASP A 84 18.02 6.17 5.62
CA ASP A 84 18.77 7.39 5.93
C ASP A 84 20.23 7.29 5.45
N ASP A 85 20.85 6.12 5.62
CA ASP A 85 22.20 5.85 5.09
C ASP A 85 22.26 5.91 3.57
N TYR A 86 21.27 5.33 2.89
CA TYR A 86 21.15 5.44 1.43
C TYR A 86 21.07 6.89 0.98
N ASN A 87 20.18 7.69 1.58
CA ASN A 87 20.03 9.11 1.21
C ASN A 87 21.28 9.95 1.47
N ARG A 88 22.02 9.61 2.52
CA ARG A 88 23.30 10.27 2.85
C ARG A 88 24.39 9.94 1.83
N THR A 89 24.46 8.70 1.38
CA THR A 89 25.47 8.21 0.44
C THR A 89 25.10 8.45 -1.02
N HIS A 90 23.82 8.67 -1.31
CA HIS A 90 23.26 8.97 -2.62
C HIS A 90 22.54 10.32 -2.59
N PRO A 91 23.26 11.44 -2.41
CA PRO A 91 22.65 12.76 -2.46
C PRO A 91 21.98 12.94 -3.82
N THR A 92 20.67 13.17 -3.79
CA THR A 92 19.91 13.49 -5.00
C THR A 92 20.48 14.79 -5.55
N ALA A 93 20.94 14.79 -6.81
CA ALA A 93 21.36 16.02 -7.46
C ALA A 93 20.18 17.00 -7.41
N THR A 94 20.33 18.08 -6.64
CA THR A 94 19.35 19.16 -6.58
C THR A 94 19.23 19.72 -7.99
N ILE A 95 18.16 19.36 -8.70
CA ILE A 95 17.79 20.03 -9.94
C ILE A 95 17.49 21.47 -9.53
N ALA A 96 18.30 22.41 -9.98
CA ALA A 96 18.07 23.83 -9.74
C ALA A 96 16.64 24.16 -10.16
N ALA A 97 15.86 24.71 -9.23
CA ALA A 97 14.50 25.15 -9.48
C ALA A 97 14.55 26.27 -10.54
N THR A 98 14.30 25.89 -11.80
CA THR A 98 14.05 26.87 -12.85
C THR A 98 12.71 27.49 -12.54
N THR A 99 12.67 28.81 -12.37
CA THR A 99 11.47 29.58 -12.08
C THR A 99 10.53 29.47 -13.28
N ILE A 100 9.65 28.47 -13.27
CA ILE A 100 8.58 28.35 -14.24
C ILE A 100 7.54 29.38 -13.82
N ILE A 101 7.40 30.44 -14.62
CA ILE A 101 6.29 31.38 -14.49
C ILE A 101 5.03 30.56 -14.72
N ALA A 102 4.27 30.33 -13.64
CA ALA A 102 2.99 29.65 -13.70
C ALA A 102 2.01 30.57 -14.44
N THR A 103 1.91 30.43 -15.76
CA THR A 103 0.72 30.84 -16.48
C THR A 103 -0.42 29.96 -15.97
N SER A 104 -1.29 30.57 -15.18
CA SER A 104 -2.48 29.97 -14.60
C SER A 104 -3.37 29.40 -15.71
N SER A 105 -3.13 28.15 -16.05
CA SER A 105 -4.10 27.32 -16.76
C SER A 105 -4.88 26.64 -15.66
N ALA A 106 -6.14 27.02 -15.51
CA ALA A 106 -7.06 26.37 -14.59
C ALA A 106 -7.00 24.85 -14.84
N ILE A 107 -6.38 24.12 -13.92
CA ILE A 107 -6.49 22.68 -13.85
C ILE A 107 -7.91 22.44 -13.38
N THR A 108 -8.82 22.30 -14.34
CA THR A 108 -10.11 21.68 -14.07
C THR A 108 -9.76 20.29 -13.53
N SER A 109 -10.04 20.05 -12.26
CA SER A 109 -9.88 18.73 -11.63
C SER A 109 -10.67 17.74 -12.47
N ALA A 110 -9.99 17.09 -13.40
CA ALA A 110 -10.56 16.02 -14.17
C ALA A 110 -10.71 14.89 -13.16
N LEU A 111 -11.95 14.62 -12.78
CA LEU A 111 -12.38 13.42 -12.09
C LEU A 111 -11.60 12.25 -12.67
N GLN A 112 -10.56 11.78 -11.97
CA GLN A 112 -9.92 10.53 -12.36
C GLN A 112 -11.03 9.47 -12.34
N PRO A 113 -11.12 8.61 -13.37
CA PRO A 113 -12.10 7.54 -13.36
C PRO A 113 -11.91 6.75 -12.07
N SER A 114 -13.01 6.50 -11.35
CA SER A 114 -12.94 5.70 -10.13
C SER A 114 -12.26 4.36 -10.46
N PRO A 115 -11.33 3.88 -9.63
CA PRO A 115 -10.67 2.60 -9.86
C PRO A 115 -11.73 1.52 -9.95
N THR A 116 -11.70 0.76 -11.05
CA THR A 116 -12.66 -0.33 -11.29
C THR A 116 -12.46 -1.48 -10.30
N ALA A 117 -11.31 -1.53 -9.61
CA ALA A 117 -10.97 -2.56 -8.64
C ALA A 117 -10.49 -1.93 -7.32
N TRP A 118 -10.80 -2.63 -6.23
CA TRP A 118 -10.38 -2.27 -4.87
C TRP A 118 -9.84 -3.53 -4.21
N VAL A 119 -8.71 -3.41 -3.53
CA VAL A 119 -8.07 -4.50 -2.79
C VAL A 119 -8.58 -4.46 -1.36
N ASP A 120 -9.08 -5.59 -0.86
CA ASP A 120 -9.44 -5.75 0.55
C ASP A 120 -8.17 -5.78 1.41
N ARG A 121 -8.08 -4.85 2.37
CA ARG A 121 -6.97 -4.71 3.33
C ARG A 121 -7.33 -5.24 4.71
N GLY A 122 -8.53 -5.79 4.89
CA GLY A 122 -8.93 -6.52 6.09
C GLY A 122 -9.62 -5.68 7.16
N CYS A 123 -9.78 -6.31 8.33
CA CYS A 123 -10.55 -5.81 9.46
C CYS A 123 -9.62 -5.26 10.55
N TYR A 124 -9.85 -4.02 10.95
CA TYR A 124 -9.04 -3.30 11.95
C TYR A 124 -9.86 -3.02 13.20
N ALA A 125 -9.20 -3.12 14.36
CA ALA A 125 -9.76 -2.75 15.64
C ALA A 125 -9.56 -1.26 15.92
N GLU A 126 -10.65 -0.57 16.23
CA GLU A 126 -10.56 0.80 16.71
C GLU A 126 -10.14 0.78 18.19
N GLY A 127 -8.91 1.24 18.45
CA GLY A 127 -8.35 1.32 19.79
C GLY A 127 -8.58 2.69 20.43
N ALA A 128 -8.60 2.75 21.76
CA ALA A 128 -8.82 3.99 22.51
C ALA A 128 -7.75 5.08 22.31
N SER A 129 -6.61 4.77 21.67
CA SER A 129 -5.48 5.69 21.51
C SER A 129 -5.15 6.06 20.06
N VAL A 130 -5.72 5.39 19.05
CA VAL A 130 -5.41 5.66 17.64
C VAL A 130 -6.64 5.54 16.75
N THR A 131 -6.95 6.61 16.03
CA THR A 131 -7.99 6.61 15.00
C THR A 131 -7.48 5.86 13.76
N VAL A 132 -8.17 4.81 13.36
CA VAL A 132 -7.76 3.94 12.24
C VAL A 132 -7.77 4.68 10.90
N MET A 133 -8.74 5.58 10.69
CA MET A 133 -8.91 6.35 9.46
C MET A 133 -9.15 7.84 9.76
N GLN A 134 -8.69 8.70 8.85
CA GLN A 134 -8.62 10.14 9.07
C GLN A 134 -9.97 10.86 9.00
N GLN A 135 -10.80 10.53 8.01
CA GLN A 135 -11.94 11.36 7.65
C GLN A 135 -13.21 10.52 7.51
N ARG A 136 -14.21 10.83 8.33
CA ARG A 136 -15.57 10.31 8.15
C ARG A 136 -16.29 11.11 7.06
N MET A 137 -16.85 10.41 6.08
CA MET A 137 -17.66 11.02 5.00
C MET A 137 -19.16 10.95 5.27
N SER A 138 -19.61 9.95 6.02
CA SER A 138 -21.02 9.84 6.42
C SER A 138 -21.39 10.88 7.47
N PRO A 139 -22.65 11.38 7.49
CA PRO A 139 -23.11 12.31 8.51
C PRO A 139 -23.07 11.68 9.91
N GLU A 140 -23.21 12.51 10.94
CA GLU A 140 -23.45 12.05 12.31
C GLU A 140 -24.70 11.16 12.33
N GLY A 141 -24.64 10.01 13.00
CA GLY A 141 -25.68 8.96 12.95
C GLY A 141 -25.57 7.98 11.78
N GLY A 142 -24.73 8.26 10.79
CA GLY A 142 -24.41 7.36 9.67
C GLY A 142 -25.27 7.56 8.42
N ASP A 143 -24.87 6.93 7.33
CA ASP A 143 -25.61 6.91 6.06
C ASP A 143 -26.57 5.71 6.04
N PRO A 144 -27.90 5.91 5.93
CA PRO A 144 -28.86 4.82 5.86
C PRO A 144 -28.84 4.07 4.51
N ARG A 145 -28.09 4.57 3.52
CA ARG A 145 -27.97 3.97 2.18
C ARG A 145 -26.52 3.60 1.86
N LEU A 146 -25.70 3.35 2.88
CA LEU A 146 -24.30 2.99 2.70
C LEU A 146 -24.18 1.70 1.88
N SER A 147 -23.31 1.72 0.90
CA SER A 147 -22.87 0.54 0.15
C SER A 147 -21.40 0.70 -0.25
N LEU A 148 -20.74 -0.41 -0.58
CA LEU A 148 -19.30 -0.38 -0.88
C LEU A 148 -18.93 0.56 -2.05
N PRO A 149 -19.57 0.49 -3.24
CA PRO A 149 -19.11 1.26 -4.40
C PRO A 149 -19.17 2.79 -4.22
N PRO A 150 -20.30 3.40 -3.76
CA PRO A 150 -20.38 4.86 -3.61
C PRO A 150 -19.39 5.44 -2.59
N CYS A 151 -19.14 4.74 -1.47
CA CYS A 151 -18.17 5.19 -0.47
C CYS A 151 -16.74 5.15 -1.01
N ARG A 152 -16.36 4.02 -1.62
CA ARG A 152 -15.08 3.83 -2.29
C ARG A 152 -14.82 4.92 -3.34
N ASP A 153 -15.78 5.13 -4.23
CA ASP A 153 -15.71 6.17 -5.27
C ASP A 153 -15.55 7.57 -4.67
N SER A 154 -16.26 7.86 -3.58
CA SER A 154 -16.19 9.16 -2.90
C SER A 154 -14.82 9.41 -2.28
N CYS A 155 -14.24 8.40 -1.61
CA CYS A 155 -12.89 8.48 -1.07
C CYS A 155 -11.85 8.73 -2.15
N TYR A 156 -11.93 7.97 -3.25
CA TYR A 156 -11.01 8.12 -4.36
C TYR A 156 -11.11 9.51 -5.02
N ARG A 157 -12.34 9.99 -5.29
CA ARG A 157 -12.56 11.34 -5.85
C ARG A 157 -12.09 12.46 -4.92
N ALA A 158 -12.07 12.22 -3.61
CA ALA A 158 -11.53 13.12 -2.61
C ALA A 158 -9.99 13.01 -2.46
N GLY A 159 -9.33 12.16 -3.24
CA GLY A 159 -7.87 11.98 -3.23
C GLY A 159 -7.36 11.07 -2.10
N PHE A 160 -8.23 10.21 -1.56
CA PHE A 160 -7.86 9.22 -0.56
C PHE A 160 -7.72 7.83 -1.22
N PRO A 161 -6.55 7.17 -1.10
CA PRO A 161 -6.35 5.82 -1.63
C PRO A 161 -7.06 4.74 -0.82
N TYR A 162 -7.47 5.03 0.43
CA TYR A 162 -8.17 4.08 1.29
C TYR A 162 -9.60 4.50 1.57
N ALA A 163 -10.50 3.53 1.51
CA ALA A 163 -11.89 3.62 1.93
C ALA A 163 -12.16 2.58 3.01
N GLY A 164 -12.93 2.93 4.03
CA GLY A 164 -13.28 2.01 5.09
C GLY A 164 -14.70 2.15 5.57
N PHE A 165 -15.17 1.08 6.18
CA PHE A 165 -16.56 0.86 6.52
C PHE A 165 -16.66 0.44 7.96
N LYS A 166 -17.43 1.19 8.74
CA LYS A 166 -17.60 0.96 10.18
C LYS A 166 -19.09 0.93 10.53
N ASN A 167 -19.43 0.12 11.53
CA ASN A 167 -20.77 0.07 12.13
C ASN A 167 -21.94 -0.22 11.15
N GLY A 168 -21.66 -0.75 9.96
CA GLY A 168 -22.67 -1.00 8.92
C GLY A 168 -23.17 0.26 8.19
N ASN A 169 -22.89 1.46 8.70
CA ASN A 169 -23.47 2.71 8.20
C ASN A 169 -22.50 3.90 8.15
N GLU A 170 -21.21 3.70 8.38
CA GLU A 170 -20.20 4.76 8.29
C GLU A 170 -19.19 4.52 7.17
N CYS A 171 -19.02 5.52 6.31
CA CYS A 171 -17.96 5.63 5.31
C CYS A 171 -16.81 6.48 5.86
N TRP A 172 -15.60 5.96 5.71
CA TRP A 172 -14.35 6.58 6.15
C TRP A 172 -13.34 6.60 5.01
N CYS A 173 -12.57 7.69 4.90
CA CYS A 173 -11.51 7.86 3.93
C CYS A 173 -10.21 8.20 4.64
N SER A 174 -9.08 7.77 4.07
CA SER A 174 -7.78 8.04 4.66
C SER A 174 -6.65 7.97 3.66
N ARG A 175 -5.55 8.67 3.96
CA ARG A 175 -4.28 8.54 3.24
C ARG A 175 -3.40 7.42 3.76
N TYR A 176 -3.70 6.94 4.97
CA TYR A 176 -3.01 5.84 5.64
C TYR A 176 -4.00 5.01 6.45
N VAL A 177 -3.61 3.81 6.82
CA VAL A 177 -4.38 2.98 7.77
C VAL A 177 -3.55 2.88 9.04
N ALA A 178 -4.13 3.29 10.16
CA ALA A 178 -3.49 3.20 11.47
C ALA A 178 -4.22 2.16 12.35
N GLY A 179 -3.62 1.79 13.49
CA GLY A 179 -4.23 0.84 14.42
C GLY A 179 -3.88 -0.61 14.13
N GLU A 180 -4.40 -1.50 14.98
CA GLU A 180 -4.12 -2.93 14.93
C GLU A 180 -5.20 -3.67 14.16
N TRP A 181 -4.82 -4.78 13.55
CA TRP A 181 -5.77 -5.74 12.98
C TRP A 181 -6.69 -6.27 14.08
N ALA A 182 -7.95 -6.51 13.74
CA ALA A 182 -8.86 -7.19 14.64
C ALA A 182 -8.35 -8.61 14.90
N LYS A 183 -8.32 -9.03 16.17
CA LYS A 183 -7.94 -10.40 16.56
C LYS A 183 -8.82 -11.46 15.89
N ASN A 184 -10.03 -11.07 15.50
CA ASN A 184 -10.95 -11.91 14.76
C ASN A 184 -11.59 -11.07 13.64
N SER A 185 -11.33 -11.46 12.38
CA SER A 185 -11.89 -10.80 11.21
C SER A 185 -13.42 -10.92 11.13
N ALA A 186 -14.01 -11.93 11.78
CA ALA A 186 -15.46 -12.09 11.88
C ALA A 186 -16.12 -10.98 12.72
N GLU A 187 -15.35 -10.14 13.41
CA GLU A 187 -15.88 -8.96 14.11
C GLU A 187 -16.24 -7.83 13.12
N CYS A 188 -15.76 -7.88 11.87
CA CYS A 188 -16.24 -7.05 10.78
C CYS A 188 -17.29 -7.79 9.94
N ASN A 189 -18.46 -8.06 10.50
CA ASN A 189 -19.53 -8.83 9.84
C ASN A 189 -20.88 -8.10 9.76
N LEU A 190 -20.92 -6.79 10.03
CA LEU A 190 -22.16 -6.02 9.94
C LEU A 190 -22.53 -5.74 8.48
N PRO A 191 -23.75 -6.07 8.03
CA PRO A 191 -24.21 -5.72 6.69
C PRO A 191 -24.26 -4.21 6.48
N CYS A 192 -24.07 -3.76 5.24
CA CYS A 192 -24.24 -2.36 4.89
C CYS A 192 -25.72 -1.95 4.97
N SER A 193 -25.99 -0.76 5.50
CA SER A 193 -27.35 -0.22 5.66
C SER A 193 -28.12 -0.08 4.34
N GLY A 194 -27.43 0.20 3.24
CA GLY A 194 -27.98 0.31 1.89
C GLY A 194 -27.85 -0.96 1.05
N ASP A 195 -27.11 -1.97 1.52
CA ASP A 195 -26.93 -3.24 0.81
C ASP A 195 -26.60 -4.38 1.79
N SER A 196 -27.61 -5.17 2.15
CA SER A 196 -27.45 -6.26 3.12
C SER A 196 -26.63 -7.45 2.61
N ARG A 197 -26.23 -7.45 1.33
CA ARG A 197 -25.41 -8.51 0.73
C ARG A 197 -23.90 -8.27 0.92
N THR A 198 -23.53 -7.05 1.26
CA THR A 198 -22.13 -6.65 1.47
C THR A 198 -21.90 -6.26 2.92
N ILE A 199 -20.64 -6.34 3.34
CA ILE A 199 -20.24 -6.18 4.75
C ILE A 199 -19.53 -4.84 4.94
N CYS A 200 -20.02 -4.04 5.89
CA CYS A 200 -19.59 -2.68 6.17
C CYS A 200 -19.01 -2.52 7.59
N GLY A 201 -18.02 -3.36 7.91
CA GLY A 201 -17.28 -3.32 9.18
C GLY A 201 -18.02 -3.99 10.32
N GLY A 202 -17.81 -3.47 11.52
CA GLY A 202 -18.37 -4.00 12.75
C GLY A 202 -18.52 -2.94 13.83
N LYS A 203 -18.96 -3.35 15.02
CA LYS A 203 -18.95 -2.47 16.19
C LYS A 203 -17.51 -2.21 16.60
N ASP A 204 -17.06 -0.96 16.52
CA ASP A 204 -15.66 -0.55 16.76
C ASP A 204 -14.66 -1.31 15.90
N ARG A 205 -15.10 -1.73 14.70
CA ARG A 205 -14.30 -2.44 13.71
C ARG A 205 -14.51 -1.85 12.34
N ILE A 206 -13.43 -1.73 11.59
CA ILE A 206 -13.44 -1.11 10.29
C ILE A 206 -12.84 -2.04 9.25
N ASN A 207 -13.62 -2.38 8.22
CA ASN A 207 -13.09 -3.01 7.00
C ASN A 207 -12.44 -1.93 6.16
N VAL A 208 -11.25 -2.18 5.64
CA VAL A 208 -10.50 -1.21 4.84
C VAL A 208 -10.23 -1.78 3.45
N TYR A 209 -10.39 -0.93 2.44
CA TYR A 209 -10.13 -1.22 1.04
C TYR A 209 -9.18 -0.18 0.47
N GLU A 210 -8.27 -0.61 -0.39
CA GLU A 210 -7.37 0.27 -1.12
C GLU A 210 -7.72 0.32 -2.61
N ALA A 211 -7.67 1.51 -3.20
CA ALA A 211 -7.84 1.72 -4.62
C ALA A 211 -6.79 0.93 -5.42
N ALA A 212 -7.22 0.01 -6.29
CA ALA A 212 -6.30 -0.65 -7.21
C ALA A 212 -6.00 0.28 -8.39
N TYR A 213 -4.75 0.74 -8.50
CA TYR A 213 -4.27 1.36 -9.72
C TYR A 213 -3.98 0.26 -10.74
N LEU A 214 -5.02 -0.17 -11.48
CA LEU A 214 -4.77 -0.90 -12.71
C LEU A 214 -4.04 0.05 -13.64
N GLY A 215 -2.74 -0.18 -13.81
CA GLY A 215 -1.85 0.71 -14.53
C GLY A 215 -2.49 1.15 -15.84
N VAL A 216 -2.64 2.47 -15.99
CA VAL A 216 -2.67 3.09 -17.31
C VAL A 216 -1.34 2.69 -17.94
N THR A 217 -1.35 1.60 -18.69
CA THR A 217 -0.29 1.30 -19.64
C THR A 217 -0.19 2.52 -20.53
N SER A 218 0.96 3.19 -20.48
CA SER A 218 1.29 4.30 -21.34
C SER A 218 0.90 3.95 -22.77
N ALA A 219 -0.09 4.67 -23.31
CA ALA A 219 -0.43 4.63 -24.71
C ALA A 219 0.86 4.79 -25.54
N GLY A 220 0.98 3.93 -26.55
CA GLY A 220 2.23 3.59 -27.22
C GLY A 220 3.06 4.78 -27.72
N LYS A 221 4.37 4.69 -27.49
CA LYS A 221 5.31 5.23 -28.46
C LYS A 221 5.37 4.24 -29.61
N VAL A 222 4.85 4.67 -30.77
CA VAL A 222 5.06 4.04 -32.06
C VAL A 222 6.56 3.83 -32.24
N GLN A 223 7.00 2.58 -32.21
CA GLN A 223 8.37 2.23 -32.55
C GLN A 223 8.44 2.18 -34.07
N ALA A 224 8.96 3.24 -34.67
CA ALA A 224 9.33 3.26 -36.08
C ALA A 224 10.37 2.16 -36.34
N THR A 225 9.99 1.15 -37.09
CA THR A 225 10.88 0.09 -37.57
C THR A 225 11.71 0.62 -38.72
N ASN A 226 12.98 0.96 -38.44
CA ASN A 226 13.97 1.13 -39.50
C ASN A 226 14.30 -0.23 -40.09
N THR A 227 13.91 -0.43 -41.34
CA THR A 227 14.34 -1.54 -42.19
C THR A 227 15.80 -1.32 -42.59
N MET A 228 16.68 -2.29 -42.33
CA MET A 228 17.88 -2.48 -43.16
C MET A 228 18.11 -3.97 -43.41
N SER A 229 18.40 -4.20 -44.68
CA SER A 229 18.65 -5.45 -45.39
C SER A 229 19.87 -6.23 -44.91
N ASN A 230 19.84 -7.54 -45.13
CA ASN A 230 20.84 -8.37 -45.84
C ASN A 230 20.32 -9.81 -45.71
N GLY A 231 20.21 -10.64 -46.75
CA GLY A 231 21.05 -10.79 -47.93
C GLY A 231 21.34 -12.30 -48.01
N ALA A 232 20.80 -12.96 -49.02
CA ALA A 232 21.15 -14.31 -49.46
C ALA A 232 21.19 -14.30 -50.99
#